data_AF-A0A7Y5RQG1-F1
#
_entry.id   AF-A0A7Y5RQG1-F1
#
_cell.length_a   1.000
_cell.length_b   1.000
_cell.length_c   1.000
_cell.angle_alpha   90.00
_cell.angle_beta   90.00
_cell.angle_gamma   90.00
#
_symmetry.space_group_name_H-M   'P 1'
#
loop_
_entity.id
_entity.type
_entity.pdbx_description
1 polymer ?
#
loop_
_entity_poly.entity_id
_entity_poly.type
_entity_poly.pdbx_seq_one_letter_code
_entity_poly.pdbx_strand_id
1 'polypeptide(L)'
;MIDYTTIFEITGAFARVHNQLDQFANEDVTIASGGDNFRSLDNLALRFVELLNDSPDERRILGVVERLRSIAVTVDGSWDNVRAALDEFITVNIADELGAGGNVNDVLAALARAMFVDAESVQQNAVAASAVTADASNSGTGKAYVSLLAANPDDTTHLSQLVRNEAIAVTCELDSPNDGVTAGNERWRARSTDSLNAVTTTIPVTAGPVEDARNFVIDGSFTVFNAGAFDHFDATGAAIFSQSTTDFLFDVAALRINGSGVASLSQTLSDRDEPPPGGVLMALGIHRKITSITAGTVTLRLIADGVPLAGNIVYNSSTPTGVWSHDAVFVYVPRGAFPDELKVEIVTDSAFSGDVLLDGLSVGVAESIGHGISLAIFQGVKPFVRRPIPDRFTLSTTSDEAGVFTVFLRDVYGIELPASGTPTVDDGFAV
;
A
#
# COMPACT_ATOMS: atom_id res chain seq x y z
N MET A 1 20.63 25.19 7.52
CA MET A 1 19.16 25.09 7.57
C MET A 1 18.72 25.08 6.13
N ILE A 2 18.00 24.06 5.72
CA ILE A 2 17.57 23.87 4.33
C ILE A 2 16.55 24.96 4.00
N ASP A 3 16.67 25.59 2.82
CA ASP A 3 15.74 26.64 2.42
C ASP A 3 14.56 26.05 1.64
N TYR A 4 13.62 25.45 2.40
CA TYR A 4 12.41 24.85 1.84
C TYR A 4 11.55 25.86 1.08
N THR A 5 11.58 27.14 1.46
CA THR A 5 10.80 28.18 0.77
C THR A 5 11.27 28.31 -0.67
N THR A 6 12.58 28.52 -0.86
CA THR A 6 13.19 28.61 -2.19
C THR A 6 12.98 27.31 -3.00
N ILE A 7 13.16 26.14 -2.38
CA ILE A 7 12.96 24.83 -3.04
C ILE A 7 11.51 24.68 -3.55
N PHE A 8 10.51 25.00 -2.71
CA PHE A 8 9.10 24.84 -3.06
C PHE A 8 8.61 25.92 -4.03
N GLU A 9 9.11 27.15 -3.93
CA GLU A 9 8.79 28.21 -4.88
C GLU A 9 9.27 27.86 -6.29
N ILE A 10 10.54 27.45 -6.42
CA ILE A 10 11.14 27.04 -7.70
C ILE A 10 10.42 25.82 -8.26
N THR A 11 10.34 24.74 -7.47
CA THR A 11 9.75 23.48 -7.95
C THR A 11 8.24 23.64 -8.21
N GLY A 12 7.55 24.48 -7.44
CA GLY A 12 6.15 24.86 -7.70
C GLY A 12 6.00 25.69 -8.97
N ALA A 13 7.00 26.48 -9.33
CA ALA A 13 7.02 27.21 -10.59
C ALA A 13 7.19 26.26 -11.80
N PHE A 14 8.03 25.23 -11.67
CA PHE A 14 8.11 24.14 -12.65
C PHE A 14 6.79 23.37 -12.78
N ALA A 15 6.13 23.03 -11.66
CA ALA A 15 4.82 22.38 -11.66
C ALA A 15 3.73 23.19 -12.40
N ARG A 16 3.73 24.52 -12.22
CA ARG A 16 2.81 25.42 -12.95
C ARG A 16 3.07 25.42 -14.46
N VAL A 17 4.35 25.44 -14.87
CA VAL A 17 4.73 25.40 -16.30
C VAL A 17 4.32 24.05 -16.91
N HIS A 18 4.60 22.95 -16.22
CA HIS A 18 4.19 21.61 -16.64
C HIS A 18 2.68 21.53 -16.88
N ASN A 19 1.87 21.94 -15.90
CA ASN A 19 0.42 21.91 -16.02
C ASN A 19 -0.11 22.76 -17.19
N GLN A 20 0.54 23.88 -17.51
CA GLN A 20 0.15 24.70 -18.66
C GLN A 20 0.54 24.05 -19.99
N LEU A 21 1.72 23.43 -20.08
CA LEU A 21 2.14 22.69 -21.27
C LEU A 21 1.22 21.50 -21.52
N ASP A 22 0.85 20.75 -20.48
CA ASP A 22 -0.11 19.65 -20.57
C ASP A 22 -1.50 20.12 -21.00
N GLN A 23 -1.97 21.27 -20.50
CA GLN A 23 -3.22 21.87 -20.97
C GLN A 23 -3.16 22.19 -22.46
N PHE A 24 -2.07 22.82 -22.94
CA PHE A 24 -1.91 23.13 -24.36
C PHE A 24 -1.83 21.87 -25.24
N ALA A 25 -1.18 20.81 -24.76
CA ALA A 25 -1.10 19.54 -25.46
C ALA A 25 -2.48 18.85 -25.57
N ASN A 26 -3.26 18.87 -24.48
CA ASN A 26 -4.60 18.26 -24.45
C ASN A 26 -5.65 19.05 -25.24
N GLU A 27 -5.48 20.36 -25.40
CA GLU A 27 -6.37 21.20 -26.19
C GLU A 27 -6.12 21.10 -27.72
N ASP A 28 -5.21 20.22 -28.16
CA ASP A 28 -4.85 20.03 -29.57
C ASP A 28 -4.44 21.37 -30.24
N VAL A 29 -3.89 22.29 -29.43
CA VAL A 29 -3.43 23.59 -29.89
C VAL A 29 -2.14 23.34 -30.66
N THR A 30 -2.30 23.04 -31.95
CA THR A 30 -1.18 23.06 -32.87
C THR A 30 -0.66 24.49 -32.84
N ILE A 31 0.51 24.70 -32.25
CA ILE A 31 1.19 26.00 -32.31
C ILE A 31 1.65 26.16 -33.76
N ALA A 32 0.72 26.58 -34.62
CA ALA A 32 1.05 27.17 -35.89
C ALA A 32 1.99 28.33 -35.58
N SER A 33 3.09 28.41 -36.31
CA SER A 33 4.20 29.36 -36.18
C SER A 33 3.79 30.82 -36.45
N GLY A 34 2.76 31.30 -35.77
CA GLY A 34 2.09 32.56 -35.98
C GLY A 34 1.85 33.28 -34.66
N GLY A 35 2.82 34.12 -34.29
CA GLY A 35 2.72 35.41 -33.59
C GLY A 35 1.94 35.55 -32.26
N ASP A 36 0.71 35.07 -32.18
CA ASP A 36 -0.22 35.44 -31.10
C ASP A 36 -0.15 34.50 -29.89
N ASN A 37 0.20 33.23 -30.06
CA ASN A 37 0.40 32.27 -28.95
C ASN A 37 1.75 32.47 -28.24
N PHE A 38 2.76 33.07 -28.89
CA PHE A 38 4.04 33.41 -28.25
C PHE A 38 3.89 34.46 -27.14
N ARG A 39 2.86 35.32 -27.22
CA ARG A 39 2.59 36.35 -26.22
C ARG A 39 2.11 35.80 -24.88
N SER A 40 1.54 34.58 -24.83
CA SER A 40 1.16 33.96 -23.55
C SER A 40 2.38 33.38 -22.82
N LEU A 41 3.31 32.75 -23.55
CA LEU A 41 4.58 32.25 -23.02
C LEU A 41 5.53 33.38 -22.61
N ASP A 42 5.61 34.47 -23.39
CA ASP A 42 6.38 35.66 -23.02
C ASP A 42 5.80 36.34 -21.76
N ASN A 43 4.46 36.41 -21.63
CA ASN A 43 3.81 36.92 -20.42
C ASN A 43 3.99 35.98 -19.22
N LEU A 44 4.06 34.67 -19.45
CA LEU A 44 4.35 33.70 -18.40
C LEU A 44 5.79 33.85 -17.91
N ALA A 45 6.75 33.95 -18.84
CA ALA A 45 8.15 34.18 -18.54
C ALA A 45 8.37 35.53 -17.84
N LEU A 46 7.67 36.59 -18.26
CA LEU A 46 7.68 37.88 -17.57
C LEU A 46 7.11 37.79 -16.15
N ARG A 47 5.99 37.09 -15.95
CA ARG A 47 5.45 36.82 -14.61
C ARG A 47 6.38 35.97 -13.74
N PHE A 48 7.13 35.05 -14.35
CA PHE A 48 8.13 34.22 -13.68
C PHE A 48 9.34 35.05 -13.21
N VAL A 49 9.81 35.97 -14.06
CA VAL A 49 10.86 36.94 -13.73
C VAL A 49 10.39 37.95 -12.70
N GLU A 50 9.11 38.33 -12.69
CA GLU A 50 8.52 39.19 -11.66
C GLU A 50 8.35 38.46 -10.32
N LEU A 51 8.05 37.16 -10.31
CA LEU A 51 7.92 36.36 -9.08
C LEU A 51 9.27 36.06 -8.41
N LEU A 52 10.37 36.02 -9.17
CA LEU A 52 11.72 35.62 -8.73
C LEU A 52 12.70 36.80 -8.58
N ASN A 53 12.21 38.03 -8.47
CA ASN A 53 13.07 39.24 -8.40
C ASN A 53 13.11 39.90 -7.00
N ASP A 54 12.52 39.29 -5.98
CA ASP A 54 12.34 39.89 -4.66
C ASP A 54 13.42 39.48 -3.62
N SER A 55 14.40 38.63 -3.98
CA SER A 55 15.49 38.20 -3.09
C SER A 55 16.88 38.10 -3.77
N PRO A 56 17.99 38.43 -3.09
CA PRO A 56 19.36 38.29 -3.60
C PRO A 56 19.78 36.85 -3.98
N ASP A 57 19.22 35.84 -3.32
CA ASP A 57 19.52 34.43 -3.60
C ASP A 57 18.89 33.96 -4.93
N GLU A 58 17.88 34.69 -5.43
CA GLU A 58 17.19 34.39 -6.69
C GLU A 58 17.98 34.77 -7.95
N ARG A 59 19.05 35.58 -7.81
CA ARG A 59 19.94 35.89 -8.95
C ARG A 59 20.74 34.69 -9.44
N ARG A 60 20.90 33.64 -8.62
CA ARG A 60 21.43 32.35 -9.06
C ARG A 60 20.41 31.57 -9.90
N ILE A 61 19.12 31.78 -9.67
CA ILE A 61 17.99 31.15 -10.38
C ILE A 61 17.72 31.82 -11.74
N LEU A 62 18.07 33.10 -11.89
CA LEU A 62 17.96 33.85 -13.16
C LEU A 62 18.61 33.14 -14.36
N GLY A 63 19.69 32.40 -14.16
CA GLY A 63 20.32 31.58 -15.22
C GLY A 63 19.47 30.38 -15.67
N VAL A 64 18.65 29.81 -14.77
CA VAL A 64 17.66 28.76 -15.08
C VAL A 64 16.48 29.38 -15.83
N VAL A 65 16.03 30.56 -15.40
CA VAL A 65 14.91 31.31 -16.03
C VAL A 65 15.26 31.79 -17.44
N GLU A 66 16.48 32.30 -17.66
CA GLU A 66 16.94 32.70 -18.99
C GLU A 66 17.05 31.51 -19.95
N ARG A 67 17.40 30.32 -19.44
CA ARG A 67 17.34 29.08 -20.23
C ARG A 67 15.90 28.71 -20.55
N LEU A 68 14.99 28.68 -19.56
CA LEU A 68 13.56 28.40 -19.77
C LEU A 68 12.95 29.33 -20.84
N ARG A 69 13.36 30.60 -20.85
CA ARG A 69 12.96 31.58 -21.87
C ARG A 69 13.49 31.26 -23.28
N SER A 70 14.71 30.74 -23.40
CA SER A 70 15.25 30.30 -24.71
C SER A 70 14.63 28.98 -25.20
N ILE A 71 14.12 28.17 -24.26
CA ILE A 71 13.59 26.82 -24.47
C ILE A 71 12.16 26.81 -25.05
N ALA A 72 11.35 27.82 -24.75
CA ALA A 72 9.94 27.94 -25.15
C ALA A 72 9.68 28.11 -26.67
N VAL A 73 10.69 27.95 -27.53
CA VAL A 73 10.61 28.17 -28.98
C VAL A 73 10.11 26.93 -29.76
N THR A 74 10.00 25.76 -29.12
CA THR A 74 9.46 24.52 -29.75
C THR A 74 8.82 23.59 -28.72
N VAL A 75 7.51 23.31 -28.82
CA VAL A 75 6.68 22.67 -27.78
C VAL A 75 7.21 21.31 -27.33
N ASP A 76 7.51 20.39 -28.25
CA ASP A 76 7.94 19.03 -27.89
C ASP A 76 9.35 19.00 -27.27
N GLY A 77 10.24 19.91 -27.67
CA GLY A 77 11.56 20.08 -27.04
C GLY A 77 11.53 20.96 -25.78
N SER A 78 10.40 21.62 -25.49
CA SER A 78 10.30 22.52 -24.34
C SER A 78 10.27 21.74 -23.04
N TRP A 79 9.52 20.64 -22.98
CA TRP A 79 9.40 19.87 -21.75
C TRP A 79 10.69 19.15 -21.37
N ASP A 80 11.37 18.48 -22.31
CA ASP A 80 12.64 17.79 -22.03
C ASP A 80 13.70 18.74 -21.47
N ASN A 81 13.73 19.98 -21.99
CA ASN A 81 14.67 20.99 -21.52
C ASN A 81 14.24 21.62 -20.17
N VAL A 82 12.93 21.82 -19.94
CA VAL A 82 12.38 22.25 -18.63
C VAL A 82 12.69 21.18 -17.58
N ARG A 83 12.46 19.91 -17.91
CA ARG A 83 12.80 18.76 -17.06
C ARG A 83 14.30 18.69 -16.80
N ALA A 84 15.15 18.83 -17.82
CA ALA A 84 16.61 18.83 -17.63
C ALA A 84 17.08 19.97 -16.70
N ALA A 85 16.47 21.15 -16.81
CA ALA A 85 16.78 22.28 -15.92
C ALA A 85 16.32 22.02 -14.48
N LEU A 86 15.17 21.37 -14.29
CA LEU A 86 14.72 20.93 -12.97
C LEU A 86 15.60 19.82 -12.41
N ASP A 87 15.98 18.84 -13.22
CA ASP A 87 16.88 17.74 -12.83
C ASP A 87 18.25 18.30 -12.42
N GLU A 88 18.78 19.31 -13.13
CA GLU A 88 19.99 20.05 -12.75
C GLU A 88 19.78 20.80 -11.42
N PHE A 89 18.67 21.51 -11.26
CA PHE A 89 18.35 22.19 -9.99
C PHE A 89 18.28 21.22 -8.81
N ILE A 90 17.64 20.06 -8.98
CA ILE A 90 17.57 19.03 -7.95
C ILE A 90 18.96 18.46 -7.67
N THR A 91 19.67 17.99 -8.70
CA THR A 91 20.95 17.27 -8.52
C THR A 91 22.14 18.16 -8.18
N VAL A 92 22.01 19.48 -8.34
CA VAL A 92 23.04 20.45 -7.95
C VAL A 92 22.61 21.19 -6.70
N ASN A 93 21.54 21.98 -6.76
CA ASN A 93 21.21 22.91 -5.68
C ASN A 93 20.62 22.19 -4.46
N ILE A 94 19.62 21.34 -4.66
CA ILE A 94 19.01 20.59 -3.55
C ILE A 94 20.04 19.59 -2.98
N ALA A 95 20.79 18.93 -3.85
CA ALA A 95 21.87 18.02 -3.44
C ALA A 95 22.92 18.71 -2.57
N ASP A 96 23.41 19.90 -2.97
CA ASP A 96 24.37 20.70 -2.21
C ASP A 96 23.82 21.13 -0.84
N GLU A 97 22.54 21.57 -0.77
CA GLU A 97 21.90 21.93 0.49
C GLU A 97 21.73 20.76 1.45
N LEU A 98 21.41 19.57 0.92
CA LEU A 98 21.23 18.35 1.70
C LEU A 98 22.55 17.64 2.04
N GLY A 99 23.65 17.99 1.38
CA GLY A 99 24.87 17.18 1.38
C GLY A 99 24.64 15.77 0.79
N ALA A 100 23.65 15.65 -0.10
CA ALA A 100 23.30 14.40 -0.78
C ALA A 100 23.96 14.35 -2.17
N GLY A 101 24.07 13.15 -2.74
CA GLY A 101 24.55 12.96 -4.10
C GLY A 101 23.87 11.74 -4.73
N GLY A 102 23.88 11.68 -6.06
CA GLY A 102 23.24 10.60 -6.81
C GLY A 102 22.38 11.13 -7.94
N ASN A 103 21.41 10.31 -8.35
CA ASN A 103 20.41 10.71 -9.33
C ASN A 103 19.30 11.56 -8.68
N VAL A 104 18.37 12.09 -9.49
CA VAL A 104 17.24 12.90 -9.02
C VAL A 104 16.43 12.20 -7.92
N ASN A 105 16.18 10.88 -8.06
CA ASN A 105 15.40 10.13 -7.08
C ASN A 105 16.14 9.99 -5.74
N ASP A 106 17.46 9.82 -5.77
CA ASP A 106 18.29 9.76 -4.56
C ASP A 106 18.20 11.07 -3.78
N VAL A 107 18.26 12.21 -4.50
CA VAL A 107 18.17 13.55 -3.91
C VAL A 107 16.76 13.85 -3.42
N LEU A 108 15.70 13.51 -4.17
CA LEU A 108 14.32 13.70 -3.73
C LEU A 108 13.97 12.81 -2.54
N ALA A 109 14.50 11.58 -2.47
CA ALA A 109 14.35 10.73 -1.29
C ALA A 109 15.10 11.29 -0.07
N ALA A 110 16.26 11.95 -0.29
CA ALA A 110 16.95 12.67 0.78
C ALA A 110 16.18 13.91 1.23
N LEU A 111 15.57 14.65 0.29
CA LEU A 111 14.72 15.80 0.58
C LEU A 111 13.50 15.37 1.41
N ALA A 112 12.84 14.27 1.05
CA ALA A 112 11.71 13.72 1.81
C ALA A 112 12.08 13.43 3.27
N ARG A 113 13.26 12.83 3.50
CA ARG A 113 13.79 12.56 4.85
C ARG A 113 14.08 13.86 5.62
N ALA A 114 14.70 14.83 4.96
CA ALA A 114 15.01 16.13 5.56
C ALA A 114 13.74 16.90 5.93
N MET A 115 12.78 17.00 5.01
CA MET A 115 11.48 17.62 5.25
C MET A 115 10.81 17.01 6.47
N PHE A 116 10.82 15.68 6.59
CA PHE A 116 10.25 15.05 7.77
C PHE A 116 10.97 15.45 9.06
N VAL A 117 12.30 15.37 9.09
CA VAL A 117 13.11 15.74 10.27
C VAL A 117 12.83 17.18 10.71
N ASP A 118 12.62 18.08 9.74
CA ASP A 118 12.32 19.48 9.97
C ASP A 118 10.81 19.77 10.13
N ALA A 119 9.96 18.73 10.10
CA ALA A 119 8.50 18.80 10.17
C ALA A 119 7.84 19.67 9.07
N GLU A 120 8.48 19.73 7.91
CA GLU A 120 8.00 20.39 6.70
C GLU A 120 7.14 19.45 5.86
N SER A 121 6.13 20.00 5.20
CA SER A 121 5.22 19.20 4.39
C SER A 121 4.60 19.98 3.23
N VAL A 122 4.22 19.26 2.19
CA VAL A 122 3.47 19.81 1.06
C VAL A 122 1.97 19.62 1.25
N GLN A 123 1.16 20.29 0.43
CA GLN A 123 -0.29 20.06 0.44
C GLN A 123 -0.62 18.63 -0.02
N GLN A 124 -1.42 17.91 0.77
CA GLN A 124 -1.90 16.57 0.40
C GLN A 124 -3.03 16.60 -0.63
N ASN A 125 -3.17 15.49 -1.35
CA ASN A 125 -4.36 15.11 -2.09
C ASN A 125 -5.28 14.28 -1.19
N ALA A 126 -6.59 14.47 -1.32
CA ALA A 126 -7.56 13.54 -0.79
C ALA A 126 -7.64 12.32 -1.73
N VAL A 127 -7.23 11.15 -1.23
CA VAL A 127 -7.23 9.90 -1.97
C VAL A 127 -8.20 8.90 -1.37
N ALA A 128 -8.82 8.07 -2.20
CA ALA A 128 -9.69 6.98 -1.74
C ALA A 128 -9.65 5.79 -2.69
N ALA A 129 -9.94 4.60 -2.16
CA ALA A 129 -10.10 3.37 -2.93
C ALA A 129 -11.52 2.84 -2.72
N SER A 130 -12.15 2.36 -3.79
CA SER A 130 -13.41 1.65 -3.68
C SER A 130 -13.19 0.28 -3.04
N ALA A 131 -14.26 -0.29 -2.50
CA ALA A 131 -14.28 -1.71 -2.19
C ALA A 131 -13.93 -2.55 -3.42
N VAL A 132 -13.19 -3.64 -3.19
CA VAL A 132 -12.88 -4.62 -4.23
C VAL A 132 -14.14 -5.44 -4.51
N THR A 133 -14.52 -5.50 -5.79
CA THR A 133 -15.69 -6.28 -6.24
C THR A 133 -15.22 -7.48 -7.04
N ALA A 134 -15.70 -8.67 -6.68
CA ALA A 134 -15.52 -9.88 -7.48
C ALA A 134 -16.53 -9.89 -8.65
N ASP A 135 -16.07 -10.21 -9.85
CA ASP A 135 -16.98 -10.38 -10.99
C ASP A 135 -17.94 -11.54 -10.72
N ALA A 136 -19.21 -11.39 -11.16
CA ALA A 136 -20.24 -12.40 -10.95
C ALA A 136 -19.94 -13.75 -11.64
N SER A 137 -19.02 -13.75 -12.60
CA SER A 137 -18.54 -14.96 -13.27
C SER A 137 -17.44 -15.69 -12.51
N ASN A 138 -16.95 -15.16 -11.39
CA ASN A 138 -15.90 -15.82 -10.62
C ASN A 138 -16.38 -17.17 -10.11
N SER A 139 -15.55 -18.19 -10.26
CA SER A 139 -15.81 -19.54 -9.78
C SER A 139 -14.99 -19.90 -8.54
N GLY A 140 -13.79 -19.31 -8.40
CA GLY A 140 -13.01 -19.36 -7.18
C GLY A 140 -13.67 -18.57 -6.05
N THR A 141 -13.38 -18.96 -4.81
CA THR A 141 -13.96 -18.32 -3.62
C THR A 141 -12.96 -17.51 -2.82
N GLY A 142 -11.75 -17.30 -3.35
CA GLY A 142 -10.76 -16.46 -2.68
C GLY A 142 -11.13 -14.98 -2.69
N LYS A 143 -10.34 -14.20 -1.97
CA LYS A 143 -10.67 -12.81 -1.63
C LYS A 143 -9.52 -11.90 -2.00
N ALA A 144 -9.84 -10.67 -2.39
CA ALA A 144 -8.86 -9.65 -2.71
C ALA A 144 -9.17 -8.40 -1.88
N TYR A 145 -8.13 -7.81 -1.29
CA TYR A 145 -8.21 -6.59 -0.48
C TYR A 145 -7.16 -5.60 -0.95
N VAL A 146 -7.46 -4.32 -0.80
CA VAL A 146 -6.55 -3.23 -1.16
C VAL A 146 -6.33 -2.31 0.02
N SER A 147 -5.17 -1.68 0.05
CA SER A 147 -4.83 -0.62 0.96
C SER A 147 -4.13 0.50 0.22
N LEU A 148 -4.45 1.73 0.60
CA LEU A 148 -3.73 2.92 0.17
C LEU A 148 -2.58 3.28 1.11
N LEU A 149 -2.35 2.48 2.16
CA LEU A 149 -1.26 2.74 3.08
C LEU A 149 0.09 2.55 2.36
N ALA A 150 0.90 3.59 2.43
CA ALA A 150 2.31 3.56 2.09
C ALA A 150 3.13 3.78 3.36
N ALA A 151 4.31 3.17 3.39
CA ALA A 151 5.31 3.42 4.42
C ALA A 151 6.06 4.71 4.10
N ASN A 152 6.24 5.57 5.08
CA ASN A 152 7.09 6.74 4.97
C ASN A 152 8.52 6.44 5.47
N PRO A 153 9.47 7.38 5.31
CA PRO A 153 10.85 7.19 5.75
C PRO A 153 11.05 6.93 7.26
N ASP A 154 10.06 7.24 8.10
CA ASP A 154 10.13 7.21 9.57
C ASP A 154 9.40 6.02 10.17
N ASP A 155 9.15 5.01 9.35
CA ASP A 155 8.43 3.82 9.75
C ASP A 155 7.01 4.11 10.27
N THR A 156 6.36 5.13 9.70
CA THR A 156 4.93 5.37 9.88
C THR A 156 4.20 5.15 8.56
N THR A 157 2.89 4.92 8.64
CA THR A 157 2.04 4.78 7.46
C THR A 157 1.20 6.01 7.23
N HIS A 158 1.00 6.32 5.95
CA HIS A 158 0.08 7.35 5.49
C HIS A 158 -0.64 6.88 4.23
N LEU A 159 -1.71 7.58 3.87
CA LEU A 159 -2.36 7.36 2.58
C LEU A 159 -1.45 7.83 1.45
N SER A 160 -1.15 6.93 0.52
CA SER A 160 -0.21 7.21 -0.55
C SER A 160 -0.74 8.28 -1.49
N GLN A 161 0.08 9.30 -1.65
CA GLN A 161 -0.15 10.40 -2.58
C GLN A 161 0.18 10.04 -4.03
N LEU A 162 0.71 8.83 -4.28
CA LEU A 162 0.95 8.34 -5.64
C LEU A 162 -0.32 7.90 -6.37
N VAL A 163 -1.45 7.82 -5.67
CA VAL A 163 -2.73 7.35 -6.18
C VAL A 163 -3.26 8.26 -7.29
N ARG A 164 -3.83 7.65 -8.33
CA ARG A 164 -4.51 8.30 -9.46
C ARG A 164 -6.01 7.98 -9.49
N ASN A 165 -6.74 8.76 -10.29
CA ASN A 165 -8.11 8.44 -10.68
C ASN A 165 -8.07 7.30 -11.73
N GLU A 166 -8.22 6.05 -11.32
CA GLU A 166 -8.12 4.92 -12.24
C GLU A 166 -9.06 3.77 -11.88
N ALA A 167 -9.44 2.99 -12.90
CA ALA A 167 -10.12 1.72 -12.72
C ALA A 167 -9.11 0.58 -12.90
N ILE A 168 -9.03 -0.31 -11.91
CA ILE A 168 -8.06 -1.41 -11.88
C ILE A 168 -8.80 -2.75 -11.97
N ALA A 169 -8.31 -3.59 -12.87
CA ALA A 169 -8.76 -4.95 -13.08
C ALA A 169 -7.66 -5.92 -12.66
N VAL A 170 -7.95 -6.79 -11.69
CA VAL A 170 -7.04 -7.84 -11.23
C VAL A 170 -7.56 -9.17 -11.76
N THR A 171 -6.84 -9.78 -12.70
CA THR A 171 -7.31 -10.98 -13.44
C THR A 171 -6.39 -12.16 -13.20
N CYS A 172 -6.97 -13.34 -12.97
CA CYS A 172 -6.20 -14.58 -12.82
C CYS A 172 -5.52 -14.94 -14.14
N GLU A 173 -4.19 -15.06 -14.11
CA GLU A 173 -3.34 -15.37 -15.27
C GLU A 173 -2.64 -16.73 -15.17
N LEU A 174 -2.60 -17.33 -14.00
CA LEU A 174 -2.07 -18.67 -13.80
C LEU A 174 -2.89 -19.33 -12.70
N ASP A 175 -3.40 -20.53 -12.95
CA ASP A 175 -4.22 -21.24 -11.98
C ASP A 175 -3.81 -22.70 -11.73
N SER A 176 -4.24 -23.25 -10.60
CA SER A 176 -3.99 -24.64 -10.28
C SER A 176 -4.74 -25.63 -11.20
N PRO A 177 -6.04 -25.46 -11.55
CA PRO A 177 -6.77 -26.48 -12.30
C PRO A 177 -6.37 -26.60 -13.79
N ASN A 178 -5.98 -25.51 -14.44
CA ASN A 178 -5.66 -25.48 -15.87
C ASN A 178 -4.15 -25.47 -16.13
N ASP A 179 -3.35 -24.81 -15.29
CA ASP A 179 -1.90 -24.69 -15.52
C ASP A 179 -1.06 -25.66 -14.66
N GLY A 180 -1.69 -26.40 -13.73
CA GLY A 180 -1.04 -27.45 -12.94
C GLY A 180 -0.09 -26.93 -11.86
N VAL A 181 -0.19 -25.65 -11.48
CA VAL A 181 0.51 -25.14 -10.30
C VAL A 181 -0.17 -25.64 -9.02
N THR A 182 0.56 -25.69 -7.92
CA THR A 182 -0.03 -26.01 -6.60
C THR A 182 -1.11 -24.99 -6.26
N ALA A 183 -2.21 -25.42 -5.63
CA ALA A 183 -3.23 -24.50 -5.14
C ALA A 183 -2.61 -23.48 -4.18
N GLY A 184 -2.97 -22.22 -4.32
CA GLY A 184 -2.31 -21.10 -3.65
C GLY A 184 -1.15 -20.49 -4.45
N ASN A 185 -0.64 -21.14 -5.51
CA ASN A 185 0.40 -20.63 -6.41
C ASN A 185 -0.16 -19.86 -7.61
N GLU A 186 -1.41 -19.44 -7.53
CA GLU A 186 -2.05 -18.67 -8.59
C GLU A 186 -1.39 -17.29 -8.75
N ARG A 187 -1.32 -16.86 -10.01
CA ARG A 187 -0.73 -15.57 -10.39
C ARG A 187 -1.81 -14.69 -10.98
N TRP A 188 -1.74 -13.42 -10.64
CA TRP A 188 -2.70 -12.43 -11.04
C TRP A 188 -2.00 -11.26 -11.71
N ARG A 189 -2.68 -10.64 -12.66
CA ARG A 189 -2.24 -9.38 -13.26
C ARG A 189 -3.21 -8.27 -12.92
N ALA A 190 -2.70 -7.23 -12.28
CA ALA A 190 -3.38 -5.97 -12.11
C ALA A 190 -3.12 -5.09 -13.35
N ARG A 191 -4.19 -4.62 -13.99
CA ARG A 191 -4.13 -3.66 -15.09
C ARG A 191 -5.01 -2.46 -14.77
N SER A 192 -4.51 -1.25 -14.98
CA SER A 192 -5.34 -0.05 -14.89
C SER A 192 -5.57 0.62 -16.24
N THR A 193 -6.52 1.56 -16.26
CA THR A 193 -6.78 2.45 -17.40
C THR A 193 -5.57 3.33 -17.76
N ASP A 194 -4.69 3.61 -16.81
CA ASP A 194 -3.51 4.48 -16.96
C ASP A 194 -2.25 3.67 -17.27
N SER A 195 -2.41 2.48 -17.85
CA SER A 195 -1.32 1.59 -18.28
C SER A 195 -0.48 0.98 -17.15
N LEU A 196 -0.96 1.03 -15.90
CA LEU A 196 -0.38 0.26 -14.80
C LEU A 196 -0.44 -1.24 -15.15
N ASN A 197 0.70 -1.92 -15.08
CA ASN A 197 0.79 -3.36 -15.29
C ASN A 197 1.66 -3.96 -14.20
N ALA A 198 1.01 -4.53 -13.20
CA ALA A 198 1.69 -5.22 -12.10
C ALA A 198 1.25 -6.68 -12.04
N VAL A 199 2.15 -7.52 -11.52
CA VAL A 199 1.89 -8.93 -11.25
C VAL A 199 1.86 -9.10 -9.75
N THR A 200 0.88 -9.84 -9.26
CA THR A 200 0.69 -10.15 -7.84
C THR A 200 0.42 -11.64 -7.68
N THR A 201 0.66 -12.17 -6.50
CA THR A 201 0.49 -13.60 -6.21
C THR A 201 -0.55 -13.82 -5.12
N THR A 202 -1.14 -15.01 -5.13
CA THR A 202 -2.02 -15.43 -4.04
C THR A 202 -1.19 -15.78 -2.79
N ILE A 203 -1.62 -15.28 -1.64
CA ILE A 203 -1.18 -15.71 -0.32
C ILE A 203 -1.93 -17.01 -0.02
N PRO A 204 -1.23 -18.16 0.05
CA PRO A 204 -1.85 -19.47 0.24
C PRO A 204 -2.27 -19.69 1.69
N VAL A 205 -3.19 -20.62 1.91
CA VAL A 205 -3.40 -21.23 3.24
C VAL A 205 -2.45 -22.43 3.34
N THR A 206 -1.66 -22.48 4.41
CA THR A 206 -0.78 -23.62 4.70
C THR A 206 -1.53 -24.64 5.57
N ALA A 207 -1.31 -25.92 5.27
CA ALA A 207 -1.87 -27.05 6.01
C ALA A 207 -0.73 -27.94 6.50
N GLY A 208 -0.74 -28.29 7.77
CA GLY A 208 0.33 -29.10 8.32
C GLY A 208 1.64 -28.33 8.50
N PRO A 209 2.78 -29.02 8.56
CA PRO A 209 4.10 -28.41 8.70
C PRO A 209 4.63 -27.84 7.37
N VAL A 210 3.76 -27.59 6.39
CA VAL A 210 4.18 -27.10 5.07
C VAL A 210 4.52 -25.63 5.19
N GLU A 211 5.80 -25.33 4.99
CA GLU A 211 6.26 -23.96 4.83
C GLU A 211 6.03 -23.49 3.39
N ASP A 212 5.34 -22.37 3.25
CA ASP A 212 5.28 -21.61 2.00
C ASP A 212 5.90 -20.23 2.24
N ALA A 213 6.83 -19.79 1.40
CA ALA A 213 7.50 -18.49 1.59
C ALA A 213 6.54 -17.29 1.50
N ARG A 214 5.34 -17.47 0.94
CA ARG A 214 4.35 -16.39 0.78
C ARG A 214 3.35 -16.33 1.93
N ASN A 215 3.18 -17.41 2.69
CA ASN A 215 2.43 -17.40 3.93
C ASN A 215 3.36 -17.73 5.10
N PHE A 216 3.66 -16.71 5.89
CA PHE A 216 4.52 -16.82 7.06
C PHE A 216 3.91 -17.67 8.18
N VAL A 217 2.60 -17.91 8.16
CA VAL A 217 1.95 -18.80 9.11
C VAL A 217 2.16 -20.26 8.70
N ILE A 218 2.59 -21.08 9.65
CA ILE A 218 2.66 -22.55 9.50
C ILE A 218 1.39 -23.15 10.11
N ASP A 219 0.79 -24.11 9.41
CA ASP A 219 -0.49 -24.75 9.75
C ASP A 219 -1.63 -23.73 9.95
N GLY A 220 -1.79 -22.81 9.00
CA GLY A 220 -2.88 -21.82 9.01
C GLY A 220 -4.29 -22.42 8.93
N SER A 221 -4.44 -23.67 8.46
CA SER A 221 -5.70 -24.44 8.54
C SER A 221 -5.87 -25.26 9.83
N PHE A 222 -4.95 -25.13 10.80
CA PHE A 222 -5.07 -25.70 12.14
C PHE A 222 -5.29 -27.23 12.15
N THR A 223 -4.57 -27.93 11.29
CA THR A 223 -4.72 -29.38 11.08
C THR A 223 -3.85 -30.22 12.02
N VAL A 224 -2.77 -29.65 12.57
CA VAL A 224 -1.83 -30.35 13.45
C VAL A 224 -2.19 -30.10 14.91
N PHE A 225 -3.10 -30.94 15.43
CA PHE A 225 -3.56 -30.89 16.81
C PHE A 225 -3.21 -32.19 17.54
N ASN A 226 -2.22 -32.16 18.43
CA ASN A 226 -1.76 -33.33 19.17
C ASN A 226 -1.82 -33.11 20.68
N ALA A 227 -2.27 -34.15 21.40
CA ALA A 227 -2.33 -34.17 22.87
C ALA A 227 -3.04 -32.94 23.51
N GLY A 228 -4.00 -32.33 22.80
CA GLY A 228 -4.75 -31.18 23.30
C GLY A 228 -4.13 -29.82 23.01
N ALA A 229 -3.11 -29.75 22.14
CA ALA A 229 -2.46 -28.51 21.73
C ALA A 229 -2.25 -28.48 20.20
N PHE A 230 -2.07 -27.27 19.65
CA PHE A 230 -1.67 -27.07 18.26
C PHE A 230 -0.13 -27.05 18.19
N ASP A 231 0.47 -27.93 17.39
CA ASP A 231 1.93 -28.17 17.45
C ASP A 231 2.78 -26.94 17.06
N HIS A 232 2.22 -26.05 16.25
CA HIS A 232 2.91 -24.88 15.70
C HIS A 232 2.51 -23.57 16.39
N PHE A 233 1.72 -23.64 17.46
CA PHE A 233 1.24 -22.47 18.18
C PHE A 233 1.40 -22.63 19.68
N ASP A 234 1.85 -21.57 20.33
CA ASP A 234 1.90 -21.48 21.79
C ASP A 234 0.56 -20.99 22.32
N ALA A 235 -0.12 -21.84 23.09
CA ALA A 235 -1.41 -21.56 23.72
C ALA A 235 -1.25 -21.28 25.21
N THR A 236 -1.88 -20.21 25.71
CA THR A 236 -1.92 -19.86 27.13
C THR A 236 -3.28 -19.28 27.54
N GLY A 237 -3.61 -19.35 28.83
CA GLY A 237 -4.77 -18.68 29.43
C GLY A 237 -5.99 -19.58 29.68
N ALA A 238 -7.16 -18.94 29.81
CA ALA A 238 -8.39 -19.54 30.37
C ALA A 238 -9.43 -19.95 29.32
N ALA A 239 -9.56 -19.21 28.22
CA ALA A 239 -10.37 -19.65 27.09
C ALA A 239 -9.71 -20.88 26.42
N ILE A 240 -10.53 -21.78 25.89
CA ILE A 240 -10.08 -23.06 25.36
C ILE A 240 -9.84 -22.91 23.86
N PHE A 241 -8.62 -23.23 23.44
CA PHE A 241 -8.28 -23.46 22.04
C PHE A 241 -8.38 -24.96 21.76
N SER A 242 -9.21 -25.33 20.80
CA SER A 242 -9.44 -26.73 20.44
C SER A 242 -9.66 -26.87 18.93
N GLN A 243 -9.58 -28.09 18.42
CA GLN A 243 -9.84 -28.38 17.01
C GLN A 243 -11.32 -28.73 16.78
N SER A 244 -11.94 -28.14 15.77
CA SER A 244 -13.25 -28.52 15.24
C SER A 244 -13.09 -29.33 13.95
N THR A 245 -13.52 -30.60 13.95
CA THR A 245 -13.45 -31.49 12.77
C THR A 245 -14.81 -31.69 12.07
N THR A 246 -15.84 -30.98 12.51
CA THR A 246 -17.20 -31.06 11.94
C THR A 246 -17.63 -29.79 11.21
N ASP A 247 -16.92 -28.69 11.43
CA ASP A 247 -17.21 -27.39 10.84
C ASP A 247 -15.88 -26.68 10.57
N PHE A 248 -15.46 -26.75 9.31
CA PHE A 248 -14.19 -26.25 8.78
C PHE A 248 -14.35 -25.87 7.32
N LEU A 249 -13.46 -25.03 6.80
CA LEU A 249 -13.40 -24.60 5.40
C LEU A 249 -12.26 -25.26 4.65
N PHE A 250 -11.09 -25.38 5.29
CA PHE A 250 -9.89 -25.93 4.68
C PHE A 250 -9.58 -27.31 5.27
N ASP A 251 -9.13 -28.21 4.39
CA ASP A 251 -8.67 -29.55 4.71
C ASP A 251 -9.65 -30.41 5.54
N VAL A 252 -9.42 -30.49 6.87
CA VAL A 252 -10.09 -31.44 7.77
C VAL A 252 -10.51 -30.84 9.11
N ALA A 253 -10.12 -29.60 9.41
CA ALA A 253 -10.27 -29.01 10.72
C ALA A 253 -10.24 -27.49 10.70
N ALA A 254 -10.75 -26.88 11.77
CA ALA A 254 -10.63 -25.46 12.06
C ALA A 254 -10.27 -25.23 13.53
N LEU A 255 -9.69 -24.08 13.84
CA LEU A 255 -9.51 -23.63 15.21
C LEU A 255 -10.87 -23.25 15.82
N ARG A 256 -11.17 -23.78 17.00
CA ARG A 256 -12.29 -23.37 17.83
C ARG A 256 -11.80 -22.69 19.09
N ILE A 257 -12.32 -21.49 19.35
CA ILE A 257 -12.11 -20.72 20.57
C ILE A 257 -13.44 -20.73 21.33
N ASN A 258 -13.47 -21.33 22.51
CA ASN A 258 -14.67 -21.37 23.33
C ASN A 258 -14.39 -21.17 24.83
N GLY A 259 -15.43 -20.84 25.59
CA GLY A 259 -15.34 -20.62 27.03
C GLY A 259 -15.23 -19.14 27.38
N SER A 260 -14.50 -18.80 28.44
CA SER A 260 -14.44 -17.44 28.97
C SER A 260 -13.08 -17.05 29.55
N GLY A 261 -12.77 -15.75 29.48
CA GLY A 261 -11.57 -15.14 30.05
C GLY A 261 -10.44 -14.93 29.05
N VAL A 262 -9.30 -14.42 29.56
CA VAL A 262 -8.11 -14.09 28.75
C VAL A 262 -7.41 -15.37 28.30
N ALA A 263 -7.09 -15.46 27.02
CA ALA A 263 -6.24 -16.48 26.44
C ALA A 263 -5.49 -15.92 25.23
N SER A 264 -4.37 -16.55 24.89
CA SER A 264 -3.57 -16.20 23.71
C SER A 264 -3.12 -17.48 23.01
N LEU A 265 -3.24 -17.49 21.68
CA LEU A 265 -2.66 -18.48 20.78
C LEU A 265 -1.74 -17.72 19.83
N SER A 266 -0.45 -18.04 19.82
CA SER A 266 0.55 -17.28 19.06
C SER A 266 1.54 -18.17 18.31
N GLN A 267 2.12 -17.64 17.24
CA GLN A 267 3.20 -18.27 16.50
C GLN A 267 4.26 -17.22 16.17
N THR A 268 5.52 -17.53 16.47
CA THR A 268 6.66 -16.71 16.08
C THR A 268 6.95 -16.91 14.60
N LEU A 269 6.84 -15.83 13.83
CA LEU A 269 7.03 -15.81 12.38
C LEU A 269 8.50 -15.61 11.99
N SER A 270 9.29 -14.99 12.87
CA SER A 270 10.72 -14.72 12.67
C SER A 270 11.63 -15.94 12.83
N ASP A 271 11.12 -17.07 13.35
CA ASP A 271 11.87 -18.31 13.54
C ASP A 271 12.00 -19.16 12.25
N ARG A 272 11.44 -18.67 11.14
CA ARG A 272 11.48 -19.32 9.83
C ARG A 272 12.85 -19.21 9.18
N ASP A 273 13.13 -20.13 8.26
CA ASP A 273 14.34 -20.10 7.41
C ASP A 273 14.44 -18.76 6.64
N GLU A 274 13.31 -18.26 6.15
CA GLU A 274 13.17 -16.93 5.56
C GLU A 274 12.22 -16.08 6.41
N PRO A 275 12.74 -15.28 7.36
CA PRO A 275 11.91 -14.45 8.22
C PRO A 275 11.23 -13.33 7.42
N PRO A 276 10.06 -12.84 7.87
CA PRO A 276 9.38 -11.71 7.24
C PRO A 276 10.32 -10.49 7.13
N PRO A 277 10.32 -9.76 5.99
CA PRO A 277 11.13 -8.55 5.86
C PRO A 277 10.51 -7.37 6.64
N GLY A 278 11.35 -6.43 7.07
CA GLY A 278 10.91 -5.17 7.68
C GLY A 278 10.78 -4.06 6.64
N GLY A 279 10.06 -3.00 7.00
CA GLY A 279 9.76 -1.88 6.10
C GLY A 279 8.74 -2.21 5.03
N VAL A 280 7.85 -3.16 5.30
CA VAL A 280 6.85 -3.65 4.35
C VAL A 280 5.46 -3.56 4.95
N LEU A 281 4.47 -3.45 4.08
CA LEU A 281 3.08 -3.67 4.44
C LEU A 281 2.79 -5.17 4.33
N MET A 282 2.37 -5.78 5.43
CA MET A 282 1.87 -7.15 5.46
C MET A 282 0.35 -7.16 5.38
N ALA A 283 -0.21 -8.27 4.90
CA ALA A 283 -1.64 -8.54 4.97
C ALA A 283 -1.88 -9.76 5.84
N LEU A 284 -2.73 -9.59 6.85
CA LEU A 284 -3.23 -10.65 7.74
C LEU A 284 -4.66 -10.96 7.30
N GLY A 285 -4.95 -12.22 6.99
CA GLY A 285 -6.27 -12.69 6.58
C GLY A 285 -6.68 -13.97 7.32
N ILE A 286 -7.98 -14.11 7.56
CA ILE A 286 -8.55 -15.27 8.25
C ILE A 286 -10.00 -15.48 7.81
N HIS A 287 -10.44 -16.74 7.70
CA HIS A 287 -11.86 -17.04 7.68
C HIS A 287 -12.38 -17.26 9.09
N ARG A 288 -13.56 -16.72 9.37
CA ARG A 288 -14.22 -16.89 10.67
C ARG A 288 -15.68 -17.26 10.54
N LYS A 289 -16.18 -17.99 11.54
CA LYS A 289 -17.60 -18.22 11.77
C LYS A 289 -17.89 -18.01 13.25
N ILE A 290 -18.69 -16.99 13.56
CA ILE A 290 -19.10 -16.71 14.93
C ILE A 290 -20.32 -17.57 15.25
N THR A 291 -20.19 -18.49 16.21
CA THR A 291 -21.33 -19.23 16.74
C THR A 291 -22.05 -18.37 17.78
N SER A 292 -21.30 -17.79 18.72
CA SER A 292 -21.80 -16.77 19.66
C SER A 292 -20.67 -15.98 20.30
N ILE A 293 -20.86 -14.68 20.53
CA ILE A 293 -20.05 -13.89 21.46
C ILE A 293 -21.03 -13.12 22.34
N THR A 294 -21.06 -13.46 23.62
CA THR A 294 -21.98 -12.86 24.60
C THR A 294 -21.38 -11.65 25.30
N ALA A 295 -20.06 -11.64 25.47
CA ALA A 295 -19.28 -10.55 26.04
C ALA A 295 -17.82 -10.61 25.57
N GLY A 296 -17.12 -9.48 25.67
CA GLY A 296 -15.69 -9.35 25.34
C GLY A 296 -15.38 -9.47 23.86
N THR A 297 -14.11 -9.76 23.57
CA THR A 297 -13.56 -9.77 22.21
C THR A 297 -12.60 -10.93 21.93
N VAL A 298 -12.50 -11.28 20.66
CA VAL A 298 -11.36 -12.03 20.08
C VAL A 298 -10.65 -11.07 19.14
N THR A 299 -9.34 -10.92 19.28
CA THR A 299 -8.51 -10.04 18.44
C THR A 299 -7.42 -10.83 17.76
N LEU A 300 -7.26 -10.64 16.45
CA LEU A 300 -6.11 -11.12 15.68
C LEU A 300 -5.21 -9.94 15.32
N ARG A 301 -3.91 -10.09 15.52
CA ARG A 301 -2.94 -9.01 15.34
C ARG A 301 -1.53 -9.54 15.08
N LEU A 302 -0.66 -8.67 14.58
CA LEU A 302 0.78 -8.88 14.59
C LEU A 302 1.41 -8.17 15.79
N ILE A 303 2.44 -8.77 16.36
CA ILE A 303 3.23 -8.24 17.48
C ILE A 303 4.69 -8.23 17.07
N ALA A 304 5.34 -7.09 17.21
CA ALA A 304 6.77 -6.95 17.00
C ALA A 304 7.43 -6.57 18.33
N ASP A 305 8.41 -7.37 18.77
CA ASP A 305 9.13 -7.21 20.04
C ASP A 305 8.21 -6.99 21.26
N GLY A 306 7.10 -7.73 21.31
CA GLY A 306 6.11 -7.66 22.39
C GLY A 306 5.13 -6.49 22.31
N VAL A 307 5.22 -5.62 21.29
CA VAL A 307 4.31 -4.50 21.06
C VAL A 307 3.36 -4.82 19.89
N PRO A 308 2.03 -4.73 20.09
CA PRO A 308 1.07 -4.84 19.00
C PRO A 308 1.30 -3.77 17.92
N LEU A 309 1.39 -4.22 16.67
CA LEU A 309 1.42 -3.32 15.52
C LEU A 309 0.02 -2.77 15.24
N ALA A 310 -0.05 -1.64 14.52
CA ALA A 310 -1.31 -1.04 14.11
C ALA A 310 -1.98 -1.88 13.00
N GLY A 311 -3.25 -2.24 13.23
CA GLY A 311 -4.06 -3.03 12.31
C GLY A 311 -4.45 -4.37 12.94
N ASN A 312 -5.73 -4.47 13.33
CA ASN A 312 -6.25 -5.61 14.09
C ASN A 312 -7.56 -6.09 13.45
N ILE A 313 -7.84 -7.38 13.54
CA ILE A 313 -9.18 -7.92 13.26
C ILE A 313 -9.84 -8.22 14.60
N VAL A 314 -10.98 -7.59 14.88
CA VAL A 314 -11.67 -7.70 16.18
C VAL A 314 -13.07 -8.28 16.00
N TYR A 315 -13.36 -9.35 16.72
CA TYR A 315 -14.68 -9.97 16.81
C TYR A 315 -15.29 -9.73 18.19
N ASN A 316 -16.56 -9.36 18.23
CA ASN A 316 -17.30 -9.06 19.44
C ASN A 316 -18.80 -9.43 19.27
N SER A 317 -19.65 -9.02 20.20
CA SER A 317 -21.08 -9.36 20.18
C SER A 317 -21.89 -8.73 19.03
N SER A 318 -21.37 -7.72 18.32
CA SER A 318 -22.01 -7.14 17.13
C SER A 318 -21.57 -7.82 15.83
N THR A 319 -20.54 -8.66 15.89
CA THR A 319 -20.02 -9.37 14.73
C THR A 319 -21.05 -10.39 14.20
N PRO A 320 -21.38 -10.42 12.89
CA PRO A 320 -22.40 -11.33 12.34
C PRO A 320 -22.12 -12.81 12.61
N THR A 321 -23.17 -13.56 12.95
CA THR A 321 -23.10 -14.97 13.37
C THR A 321 -23.60 -15.95 12.30
N GLY A 322 -23.18 -17.21 12.41
CA GLY A 322 -23.76 -18.35 11.68
C GLY A 322 -23.23 -18.63 10.28
N VAL A 323 -22.42 -17.73 9.71
CA VAL A 323 -21.86 -17.88 8.35
C VAL A 323 -20.34 -17.71 8.39
N TRP A 324 -19.64 -18.47 7.54
CA TRP A 324 -18.22 -18.27 7.27
C TRP A 324 -18.02 -16.98 6.46
N SER A 325 -17.27 -16.03 7.00
CA SER A 325 -16.80 -14.81 6.32
C SER A 325 -15.27 -14.77 6.33
N HIS A 326 -14.68 -14.02 5.40
CA HIS A 326 -13.25 -13.75 5.41
C HIS A 326 -13.03 -12.30 5.79
N ASP A 327 -12.12 -12.06 6.72
CA ASP A 327 -11.73 -10.74 7.16
C ASP A 327 -10.22 -10.58 6.92
N ALA A 328 -9.78 -9.37 6.60
CA ALA A 328 -8.36 -9.07 6.41
C ALA A 328 -8.01 -7.67 6.91
N VAL A 329 -6.75 -7.48 7.28
CA VAL A 329 -6.18 -6.18 7.65
C VAL A 329 -4.77 -6.05 7.10
N PHE A 330 -4.38 -4.82 6.78
CA PHE A 330 -3.01 -4.49 6.41
C PHE A 330 -2.27 -3.93 7.62
N VAL A 331 -1.07 -4.42 7.85
CA VAL A 331 -0.24 -4.08 9.00
C VAL A 331 1.13 -3.67 8.50
N TYR A 332 1.55 -2.46 8.83
CA TYR A 332 2.91 -2.05 8.53
C TYR A 332 3.88 -2.62 9.55
N VAL A 333 4.94 -3.24 9.05
CA VAL A 333 6.04 -3.73 9.88
C VAL A 333 7.22 -2.79 9.68
N PRO A 334 7.56 -1.95 10.69
CA PRO A 334 8.70 -1.06 10.64
C PRO A 334 10.01 -1.77 10.26
N ARG A 335 10.93 -1.06 9.61
CA ARG A 335 12.26 -1.60 9.24
C ARG A 335 13.03 -2.08 10.45
N GLY A 336 12.87 -1.39 11.59
CA GLY A 336 13.52 -1.72 12.85
C GLY A 336 12.65 -2.44 13.87
N ALA A 337 11.42 -2.88 13.53
CA ALA A 337 10.45 -3.33 14.53
C ALA A 337 10.69 -4.72 15.13
N PHE A 338 11.53 -5.55 14.53
CA PHE A 338 11.73 -6.93 15.03
C PHE A 338 13.18 -7.39 14.86
N PRO A 339 14.21 -6.67 15.37
CA PRO A 339 15.53 -7.25 15.51
C PRO A 339 15.51 -8.60 16.25
N ASP A 340 14.53 -8.81 17.13
CA ASP A 340 14.42 -10.01 17.95
C ASP A 340 13.22 -10.89 17.55
N GLU A 341 11.99 -10.35 17.42
CA GLU A 341 10.82 -11.22 17.22
C GLU A 341 9.58 -10.59 16.55
N LEU A 342 9.01 -11.27 15.54
CA LEU A 342 7.68 -10.96 14.96
C LEU A 342 6.72 -12.14 15.17
N LYS A 343 5.51 -11.88 15.69
CA LYS A 343 4.48 -12.89 15.95
C LYS A 343 3.15 -12.56 15.29
N VAL A 344 2.39 -13.60 14.97
CA VAL A 344 0.93 -13.53 14.85
C VAL A 344 0.30 -14.00 16.16
N GLU A 345 -0.73 -13.29 16.63
CA GLU A 345 -1.43 -13.63 17.87
C GLU A 345 -2.95 -13.57 17.68
N ILE A 346 -3.64 -14.56 18.25
CA ILE A 346 -5.08 -14.61 18.46
C ILE A 346 -5.32 -14.52 19.98
N VAL A 347 -5.90 -13.42 20.45
CA VAL A 347 -6.08 -13.13 21.87
C VAL A 347 -7.53 -12.89 22.23
N THR A 348 -7.96 -13.37 23.39
CA THR A 348 -9.25 -13.04 23.99
C THR A 348 -9.06 -12.08 25.16
N ASP A 349 -9.99 -11.14 25.35
CA ASP A 349 -9.95 -10.25 26.51
C ASP A 349 -10.54 -10.90 27.78
N SER A 350 -10.47 -10.20 28.91
CA SER A 350 -10.93 -10.71 30.20
C SER A 350 -12.44 -10.87 30.31
N ALA A 351 -13.20 -10.17 29.45
CA ALA A 351 -14.64 -10.25 29.38
C ALA A 351 -15.13 -11.28 28.35
N PHE A 352 -14.21 -11.90 27.59
CA PHE A 352 -14.58 -12.84 26.54
C PHE A 352 -15.44 -13.97 27.10
N SER A 353 -16.54 -14.23 26.42
CA SER A 353 -17.45 -15.34 26.66
C SER A 353 -18.15 -15.68 25.35
N GLY A 354 -17.73 -16.78 24.70
CA GLY A 354 -18.22 -17.10 23.36
C GLY A 354 -17.77 -18.44 22.80
N ASP A 355 -18.05 -18.62 21.51
CA ASP A 355 -17.71 -19.75 20.67
C ASP A 355 -17.48 -19.24 19.23
N VAL A 356 -16.23 -19.32 18.79
CA VAL A 356 -15.73 -18.78 17.52
C VAL A 356 -14.94 -19.86 16.79
N LEU A 357 -15.20 -20.02 15.49
CA LEU A 357 -14.40 -20.86 14.60
C LEU A 357 -13.54 -19.97 13.71
N LEU A 358 -12.27 -20.29 13.57
CA LEU A 358 -11.29 -19.64 12.71
C LEU A 358 -10.61 -20.69 11.82
N ASP A 359 -10.36 -20.35 10.56
CA ASP A 359 -9.72 -21.23 9.59
C ASP A 359 -9.01 -20.42 8.50
N GLY A 360 -7.96 -20.99 7.91
CA GLY A 360 -7.19 -20.36 6.84
C GLY A 360 -6.44 -19.10 7.26
N LEU A 361 -5.77 -19.13 8.41
CA LEU A 361 -4.93 -18.04 8.89
C LEU A 361 -3.76 -17.83 7.92
N SER A 362 -3.63 -16.62 7.39
CA SER A 362 -2.62 -16.29 6.40
C SER A 362 -1.99 -14.94 6.69
N VAL A 363 -0.66 -14.88 6.66
CA VAL A 363 0.11 -13.65 6.78
C VAL A 363 1.13 -13.62 5.66
N GLY A 364 1.11 -12.58 4.82
CA GLY A 364 2.05 -12.43 3.70
C GLY A 364 2.39 -10.97 3.44
N VAL A 365 3.42 -10.72 2.64
CA VAL A 365 3.72 -9.36 2.18
C VAL A 365 2.65 -8.91 1.19
N ALA A 366 2.08 -7.73 1.40
CA ALA A 366 1.17 -7.13 0.44
C ALA A 366 1.96 -6.66 -0.79
N GLU A 367 1.47 -6.98 -1.98
CA GLU A 367 2.13 -6.63 -3.22
C GLU A 367 1.82 -5.18 -3.59
N SER A 368 2.85 -4.36 -3.81
CA SER A 368 2.64 -3.03 -4.37
C SER A 368 2.32 -3.18 -5.86
N ILE A 369 1.10 -2.83 -6.25
CA ILE A 369 0.69 -2.90 -7.66
C ILE A 369 0.96 -1.60 -8.42
N GLY A 370 1.65 -0.64 -7.81
CA GLY A 370 1.98 0.68 -8.34
C GLY A 370 1.05 1.78 -7.85
N HIS A 371 1.42 3.04 -8.12
CA HIS A 371 0.68 4.25 -7.71
C HIS A 371 0.27 4.28 -6.22
N GLY A 372 1.07 3.67 -5.34
CA GLY A 372 0.78 3.71 -3.91
C GLY A 372 -0.30 2.74 -3.43
N ILE A 373 -0.70 1.78 -4.26
CA ILE A 373 -1.72 0.79 -3.92
C ILE A 373 -1.03 -0.52 -3.53
N SER A 374 -1.40 -1.04 -2.37
CA SER A 374 -1.04 -2.37 -1.90
C SER A 374 -2.21 -3.32 -2.09
N LEU A 375 -1.96 -4.52 -2.59
CA LEU A 375 -2.95 -5.54 -2.88
C LEU A 375 -2.56 -6.85 -2.19
N ALA A 376 -3.56 -7.52 -1.60
CA ALA A 376 -3.42 -8.87 -1.07
C ALA A 376 -4.55 -9.74 -1.60
N ILE A 377 -4.21 -10.94 -2.08
CA ILE A 377 -5.17 -11.93 -2.55
C ILE A 377 -5.02 -13.17 -1.69
N PHE A 378 -6.08 -13.57 -1.00
CA PHE A 378 -6.12 -14.74 -0.14
C PHE A 378 -6.82 -15.89 -0.84
N GLN A 379 -6.26 -17.09 -0.67
CA GLN A 379 -6.86 -18.32 -1.16
C GLN A 379 -8.24 -18.57 -0.53
N GLY A 380 -9.18 -19.08 -1.33
CA GLY A 380 -10.46 -19.59 -0.86
C GLY A 380 -10.55 -21.11 -0.99
N VAL A 381 -11.64 -21.68 -0.44
CA VAL A 381 -11.91 -23.13 -0.51
C VAL A 381 -11.97 -23.67 -1.93
N LYS A 382 -12.55 -22.90 -2.87
CA LYS A 382 -12.48 -23.21 -4.30
C LYS A 382 -11.29 -22.49 -4.91
N PRO A 383 -10.42 -23.21 -5.64
CA PRO A 383 -9.29 -22.61 -6.31
C PRO A 383 -9.77 -21.58 -7.34
N PHE A 384 -8.93 -20.60 -7.61
CA PHE A 384 -9.19 -19.65 -8.66
C PHE A 384 -9.11 -20.32 -10.03
N VAL A 385 -9.79 -19.72 -11.02
CA VAL A 385 -9.72 -20.20 -12.40
C VAL A 385 -9.33 -19.08 -13.37
N ARG A 386 -8.63 -19.45 -14.43
CA ARG A 386 -8.26 -18.63 -15.58
C ARG A 386 -9.14 -18.94 -16.79
N ARG A 387 -9.70 -20.15 -16.88
CA ARG A 387 -10.50 -20.63 -18.03
C ARG A 387 -11.74 -21.40 -17.56
N PRO A 388 -12.86 -21.35 -18.32
CA PRO A 388 -13.03 -20.66 -19.62
C PRO A 388 -13.19 -19.14 -19.51
N ILE A 389 -13.57 -18.63 -18.34
CA ILE A 389 -13.62 -17.20 -18.00
C ILE A 389 -12.71 -17.02 -16.80
N PRO A 390 -11.71 -16.12 -16.84
CA PRO A 390 -10.83 -15.91 -15.71
C PRO A 390 -11.57 -15.23 -14.56
N ASP A 391 -11.28 -15.67 -13.35
CA ASP A 391 -11.66 -14.96 -12.14
C ASP A 391 -11.05 -13.57 -12.17
N ARG A 392 -11.86 -12.57 -11.82
CA ARG A 392 -11.49 -11.17 -11.88
C ARG A 392 -12.04 -10.41 -10.68
N PHE A 393 -11.23 -9.49 -10.21
CA PHE A 393 -11.63 -8.46 -9.27
C PHE A 393 -11.50 -7.09 -9.92
N THR A 394 -12.36 -6.16 -9.53
CA THR A 394 -12.30 -4.77 -9.95
C THR A 394 -12.32 -3.85 -8.75
N LEU A 395 -11.55 -2.78 -8.82
CA LEU A 395 -11.64 -1.64 -7.92
C LEU A 395 -11.39 -0.35 -8.70
N SER A 396 -11.65 0.78 -8.06
CA SER A 396 -11.29 2.10 -8.57
C SER A 396 -10.66 2.92 -7.47
N THR A 397 -9.73 3.79 -7.84
CA THR A 397 -9.17 4.78 -6.93
C THR A 397 -9.54 6.19 -7.38
N THR A 398 -9.59 7.11 -6.42
CA THR A 398 -9.80 8.53 -6.67
C THR A 398 -8.73 9.38 -6.01
N SER A 399 -8.39 10.50 -6.63
CA SER A 399 -7.54 11.56 -6.12
C SER A 399 -8.16 12.91 -6.52
N ASP A 400 -8.27 13.84 -5.55
CA ASP A 400 -8.79 15.19 -5.81
C ASP A 400 -7.78 16.13 -6.48
N GLU A 401 -6.52 15.71 -6.55
CA GLU A 401 -5.40 16.44 -7.15
C GLU A 401 -5.21 17.86 -6.60
N ALA A 402 -5.62 18.11 -5.35
CA ALA A 402 -5.56 19.43 -4.74
C ALA A 402 -4.12 19.91 -4.49
N GLY A 403 -3.19 18.99 -4.22
CA GLY A 403 -1.78 19.26 -4.01
C GLY A 403 -0.99 19.31 -5.32
N VAL A 404 -0.92 20.49 -5.96
CA VAL A 404 -0.22 20.69 -7.24
C VAL A 404 1.22 20.17 -7.23
N PHE A 405 1.94 20.36 -6.11
CA PHE A 405 3.31 19.89 -5.95
C PHE A 405 3.39 18.35 -5.91
N THR A 406 2.47 17.76 -5.15
CA THR A 406 2.33 16.32 -4.97
C THR A 406 1.99 15.63 -6.29
N VAL A 407 1.04 16.20 -7.03
CA VAL A 407 0.66 15.77 -8.39
C VAL A 407 1.87 15.80 -9.33
N PHE A 408 2.59 16.91 -9.34
CA PHE A 408 3.75 17.09 -10.22
C PHE A 408 4.86 16.08 -9.93
N LEU A 409 5.26 15.90 -8.67
CA LEU A 409 6.32 14.95 -8.31
C LEU A 409 5.91 13.50 -8.54
N ARG A 410 4.63 13.16 -8.28
CA ARG A 410 4.05 11.87 -8.64
C ARG A 410 4.17 11.61 -10.15
N ASP A 411 3.80 12.59 -10.97
CA ASP A 411 3.68 12.42 -12.42
C ASP A 411 5.04 12.41 -13.13
N VAL A 412 5.98 13.24 -12.69
CA VAL A 412 7.29 13.39 -13.35
C VAL A 412 8.34 12.43 -12.80
N TYR A 413 8.32 12.18 -11.48
CA TYR A 413 9.36 11.44 -10.76
C TYR A 413 8.87 10.17 -10.08
N GLY A 414 7.56 9.95 -9.96
CA GLY A 414 7.00 8.78 -9.28
C GLY A 414 7.32 8.75 -7.78
N ILE A 415 7.58 9.93 -7.18
CA ILE A 415 7.92 10.05 -5.75
C ILE A 415 6.86 10.84 -5.01
N GLU A 416 6.74 10.51 -3.73
CA GLU A 416 5.87 11.15 -2.78
C GLU A 416 6.72 11.83 -1.69
N LEU A 417 6.38 13.08 -1.38
CA LEU A 417 6.98 13.83 -0.28
C LEU A 417 6.05 13.84 0.94
N PRO A 418 6.57 14.13 2.15
CA PRO A 418 5.75 14.33 3.33
C PRO A 418 4.63 15.34 3.06
N ALA A 419 3.38 14.94 3.29
CA ALA A 419 2.20 15.76 3.03
C ALA A 419 1.46 16.10 4.33
N SER A 420 0.98 17.35 4.40
CA SER A 420 0.30 17.94 5.55
C SER A 420 -1.03 17.27 5.82
N GLY A 421 -1.36 17.05 7.10
CA GLY A 421 -2.66 16.52 7.50
C GLY A 421 -2.79 15.01 7.47
N THR A 422 -1.67 14.27 7.43
CA THR A 422 -1.59 12.82 7.68
C THR A 422 -1.96 12.51 9.14
N PRO A 423 -3.18 12.01 9.44
CA PRO A 423 -3.48 11.51 10.77
C PRO A 423 -2.87 10.11 10.90
N THR A 424 -2.41 9.79 12.10
CA THR A 424 -2.04 8.44 12.53
C THR A 424 -3.14 7.42 12.22
N VAL A 425 -2.78 6.37 11.49
CA VAL A 425 -3.49 5.08 11.37
C VAL A 425 -4.92 5.20 10.83
N ASP A 426 -5.08 4.98 9.52
CA ASP A 426 -6.41 4.74 8.94
C ASP A 426 -6.79 3.28 9.23
N ASP A 427 -7.86 3.11 10.01
CA ASP A 427 -8.48 1.81 10.28
C ASP A 427 -8.94 1.19 8.96
N GLY A 428 -8.42 0.00 8.67
CA GLY A 428 -8.53 -0.67 7.39
C GLY A 428 -9.94 -0.69 6.80
N PHE A 429 -10.02 -0.40 5.49
CA PHE A 429 -11.15 -0.78 4.66
C PHE A 429 -11.26 -2.32 4.62
N ALA A 430 -11.98 -2.88 5.60
CA ALA A 430 -12.55 -4.22 5.53
C ALA A 430 -14.03 -4.11 5.13
N VAL A 431 -14.43 -4.85 4.09
CA VAL A 431 -15.84 -5.15 3.77
C VAL A 431 -16.15 -6.57 4.23
#